data_AF-A0AAW0Q1F1-F1
#
_entry.id   AF-A0AAW0Q1F1-F1
#
_cell.length_a   1.000
_cell.length_b   1.000
_cell.length_c   1.000
_cell.angle_alpha   90.00
_cell.angle_beta   90.00
_cell.angle_gamma   90.00
#
_symmetry.space_group_name_H-M   'P 1'
#
loop_
_entity.id
_entity.type
_entity.pdbx_description
1 polymer ?
#
loop_
_entity_poly.entity_id
_entity_poly.type
_entity_poly.pdbx_seq_one_letter_code
_entity_poly.pdbx_strand_id
1 'polypeptide(L)'
;MYFAVKIKKMTTILRIVFRDETDSRKLRLDCGIPDSVEDLQEIIKRKFEVEENFRLQYFDNDFEAYMNLTSVSEIGPKSTIKIIFLSMEEEFITLFPVETSTLATESTSEVSERPQTPISSVMSSCSDDTLVTTTPVSSPEFTSTGYSSWPQVFVIPKFTYEAELELQQKNAEFEAEGKYFTPGPKLKTVILEFLAQEMLKYTKYPKDYQCEEVAEALTRTHPCLSQLGSRSGFWGWKQSLKYKMQNYRTKLGRLGHPEVLVNSLRHKREGNGKVAANIKKPRKAEINYIPLYPKAVSLLEIFKPKGGSKGQRIKRLLELSEAYHNDVDVRREYILKCLMVYLNEDPISLFKDYSISEVSEAENDVPETVMGIFIFRRSQHGLVDDIWIVIEGVKRGQNFMGTDQDGGGGCARSGRCCAHFTKVV
;
A
#
# COMPACT_ATOMS: atom_id res chain seq x y z
N MET A 1 34.36 47.61 -20.48
CA MET A 1 34.49 46.24 -19.96
C MET A 1 33.09 45.67 -19.80
N TYR A 2 32.68 44.75 -20.66
CA TYR A 2 31.41 44.04 -20.51
C TYR A 2 31.60 42.88 -19.54
N PHE A 3 30.85 42.90 -18.43
CA PHE A 3 30.82 41.79 -17.48
C PHE A 3 30.06 40.62 -18.09
N ALA A 4 30.77 39.55 -18.43
CA ALA A 4 30.17 38.27 -18.79
C ALA A 4 29.68 37.59 -17.50
N VAL A 5 28.37 37.61 -17.27
CA VAL A 5 27.73 36.80 -16.23
C VAL A 5 27.84 35.33 -16.65
N LYS A 6 28.74 34.59 -16.00
CA LYS A 6 28.79 33.12 -16.11
C LYS A 6 27.54 32.55 -15.44
N ILE A 7 26.49 32.33 -16.23
CA ILE A 7 25.35 31.51 -15.82
C ILE A 7 25.87 30.08 -15.67
N LYS A 8 25.91 29.61 -14.43
CA LYS A 8 26.29 28.24 -14.09
C LYS A 8 25.20 27.32 -14.65
N LYS A 9 25.41 26.72 -15.82
CA LYS A 9 24.50 25.71 -16.40
C LYS A 9 24.39 24.54 -15.42
N MET A 10 23.27 24.46 -14.72
CA MET A 10 22.91 23.33 -13.87
C MET A 10 22.56 22.17 -14.79
N THR A 11 23.39 21.14 -14.83
CA THR A 11 23.10 19.93 -15.62
C THR A 11 22.10 19.08 -14.83
N THR A 12 20.94 18.80 -15.44
CA THR A 12 19.89 18.02 -14.81
C THR A 12 19.81 16.65 -15.45
N ILE A 13 19.59 15.61 -14.65
CA ILE A 13 19.35 14.25 -15.12
C ILE A 13 17.95 13.85 -14.69
N LEU A 14 17.14 13.36 -15.63
CA LEU A 14 15.81 12.83 -15.41
C LEU A 14 15.78 11.34 -15.76
N ARG A 15 14.94 10.56 -15.07
CA ARG A 15 14.67 9.17 -15.44
C ARG A 15 13.39 9.14 -16.26
N ILE A 16 13.47 8.66 -17.49
CA ILE A 16 12.33 8.53 -18.40
C ILE A 16 11.90 7.07 -18.45
N VAL A 17 10.60 6.80 -18.31
CA VAL A 17 10.00 5.46 -18.30
C VAL A 17 9.02 5.33 -19.47
N PHE A 18 9.15 4.26 -20.27
CA PHE A 18 8.31 4.00 -21.44
C PHE A 18 7.33 2.83 -21.18
N ARG A 19 6.17 2.86 -21.86
CA ARG A 19 5.07 1.85 -21.97
C ARG A 19 4.71 1.02 -20.73
N ASP A 20 5.59 0.16 -20.24
CA ASP A 20 5.31 -0.90 -19.25
C ASP A 20 6.26 -0.94 -18.04
N GLU A 21 6.98 0.15 -17.77
CA GLU A 21 7.94 0.28 -16.65
C GLU A 21 9.21 -0.60 -16.77
N THR A 22 9.32 -1.43 -17.81
CA THR A 22 10.49 -2.27 -18.05
C THR A 22 11.60 -1.52 -18.79
N ASP A 23 11.25 -0.55 -19.63
CA ASP A 23 12.19 0.33 -20.33
C ASP A 23 12.29 1.68 -19.62
N SER A 24 13.42 1.94 -18.98
CA SER A 24 13.72 3.25 -18.39
C SER A 24 15.11 3.73 -18.76
N ARG A 25 15.21 5.00 -19.18
CA ARG A 25 16.42 5.60 -19.75
C ARG A 25 16.73 6.93 -19.08
N LYS A 26 18.01 7.32 -19.06
CA LYS A 26 18.46 8.57 -18.46
C LYS A 26 18.44 9.70 -19.50
N LEU A 27 17.64 10.73 -19.25
CA LEU A 27 17.65 11.98 -20.01
C LEU A 27 18.58 12.98 -19.32
N ARG A 28 19.73 13.25 -19.93
CA ARG A 28 20.62 14.36 -19.54
C ARG A 28 20.17 15.64 -20.23
N LEU A 29 20.01 16.72 -19.47
CA LEU A 29 19.69 18.06 -19.93
C LEU A 29 20.84 18.99 -19.58
N ASP A 30 21.57 19.44 -20.59
CA ASP A 30 22.81 20.20 -20.41
C ASP A 30 22.56 21.67 -20.02
N CYS A 31 21.30 22.13 -20.12
CA CYS A 31 20.89 23.51 -19.83
C CYS A 31 19.85 23.61 -18.70
N GLY A 32 19.64 22.54 -17.93
CA GLY A 32 18.59 22.49 -16.90
C GLY A 32 17.25 21.99 -17.44
N ILE A 33 16.23 21.98 -16.59
CA ILE A 33 14.86 21.65 -17.00
C ILE A 33 14.33 22.83 -17.84
N PRO A 34 13.71 22.60 -19.01
CA PRO A 34 13.14 23.68 -19.82
C PRO A 34 12.05 24.44 -19.08
N ASP A 35 11.75 25.67 -19.51
CA ASP A 35 10.73 26.53 -18.91
C ASP A 35 9.29 26.14 -19.32
N SER A 36 9.14 25.31 -20.35
CA SER A 36 7.85 24.81 -20.87
C SER A 36 7.83 23.27 -20.95
N VAL A 37 6.64 22.69 -20.72
CA VAL A 37 6.42 21.24 -20.81
C VAL A 37 6.52 20.78 -22.27
N GLU A 38 6.10 21.61 -23.21
CA GLU A 38 6.17 21.37 -24.65
C GLU A 38 7.63 21.25 -25.13
N ASP A 39 8.51 22.15 -24.66
CA ASP A 39 9.95 22.09 -24.94
C ASP A 39 10.58 20.78 -24.41
N LEU A 40 10.15 20.34 -23.22
CA LEU A 40 10.59 19.07 -22.64
C LEU A 40 10.12 17.88 -23.47
N GLN A 41 8.88 17.91 -23.99
CA GLN A 41 8.36 16.89 -24.90
C GLN A 41 9.16 16.85 -26.20
N GLU A 42 9.52 18.00 -26.78
CA GLU A 42 10.32 18.05 -28.01
C GLU A 42 11.73 17.48 -27.80
N ILE A 43 12.37 17.79 -26.67
CA ILE A 43 13.69 17.23 -26.32
C ILE A 43 13.61 15.70 -26.17
N ILE A 44 12.54 15.19 -25.55
CA ILE A 44 12.31 13.75 -25.40
C ILE A 44 12.09 13.10 -26.76
N LYS A 45 11.25 13.69 -27.63
CA LYS A 45 11.03 13.22 -29.00
C LYS A 45 12.33 13.13 -29.79
N ARG A 46 13.14 14.20 -29.74
CA ARG A 46 14.41 14.29 -30.45
C ARG A 46 15.46 13.31 -29.93
N LYS A 47 15.57 13.14 -28.60
CA LYS A 47 16.63 12.33 -27.98
C LYS A 47 16.33 10.83 -28.01
N PHE A 48 15.06 10.45 -27.96
CA PHE A 48 14.64 9.05 -27.93
C PHE A 48 13.95 8.60 -29.22
N GLU A 49 14.00 9.43 -30.27
CA GLU A 49 13.46 9.14 -31.61
C GLU A 49 12.00 8.70 -31.56
N VAL A 50 11.19 9.43 -30.79
CA VAL A 50 9.77 9.12 -30.60
C VAL A 50 8.93 9.94 -31.58
N GLU A 51 8.29 9.25 -32.52
CA GLU A 51 7.40 9.87 -33.52
C GLU A 51 5.95 10.05 -33.02
N GLU A 52 5.50 9.19 -32.10
CA GLU A 52 4.15 9.22 -31.54
C GLU A 52 3.92 10.44 -30.63
N ASN A 53 2.68 10.94 -30.58
CA ASN A 53 2.28 11.93 -29.59
C ASN A 53 2.13 11.26 -28.22
N PHE A 54 2.62 11.94 -27.18
CA PHE A 54 2.56 11.43 -25.83
C PHE A 54 2.36 12.57 -24.84
N ARG A 55 1.83 12.21 -23.67
CA ARG A 55 1.80 13.07 -22.50
C ARG A 55 2.80 12.59 -21.46
N LEU A 56 3.22 13.52 -20.61
CA LEU A 56 4.18 13.27 -19.54
C LEU A 56 3.45 13.14 -18.19
N GLN A 57 3.90 12.19 -17.38
CA GLN A 57 3.51 12.07 -15.98
C GLN A 57 4.75 12.09 -15.10
N TYR A 58 4.71 12.75 -13.94
CA TYR A 58 5.77 12.71 -12.94
C TYR A 58 5.36 11.80 -11.77
N PHE A 59 6.34 11.18 -11.12
CA PHE A 59 6.08 10.42 -9.89
C PHE A 59 6.03 11.38 -8.70
N ASP A 60 4.87 11.44 -8.04
CA ASP A 60 4.65 12.26 -6.86
C ASP A 60 4.93 11.44 -5.59
N ASN A 61 5.83 11.93 -4.73
CA ASN A 61 6.23 11.21 -3.52
C ASN A 61 5.19 11.31 -2.39
N ASP A 62 4.34 12.34 -2.37
CA ASP A 62 3.34 12.52 -1.33
C ASP A 62 2.13 11.59 -1.55
N PHE A 63 1.83 11.30 -2.82
CA PHE A 63 0.74 10.41 -3.23
C PHE A 63 1.18 9.01 -3.66
N GLU A 64 2.50 8.76 -3.73
CA GLU A 64 3.11 7.51 -4.23
C GLU A 64 2.53 7.06 -5.59
N ALA A 65 2.19 8.01 -6.46
CA ALA A 65 1.49 7.76 -7.71
C ALA A 65 1.97 8.67 -8.85
N TYR A 66 1.72 8.26 -10.10
CA TYR A 66 2.03 9.07 -11.28
C TYR A 66 0.93 10.10 -11.53
N MET A 67 1.32 11.38 -11.53
CA MET A 67 0.46 12.54 -11.78
C MET A 67 0.80 13.18 -13.11
N ASN A 68 -0.14 13.94 -13.69
CA ASN A 68 0.08 14.59 -14.97
C ASN A 68 1.01 15.78 -14.81
N LEU A 69 2.04 15.84 -15.65
CA LEU A 69 2.93 16.99 -15.67
C LEU A 69 2.25 18.14 -16.40
N THR A 70 1.77 19.13 -15.65
CA THR A 70 1.18 20.36 -16.21
C THR A 70 2.09 21.56 -16.12
N SER A 71 3.06 21.52 -15.21
CA SER A 71 4.11 22.54 -15.07
C SER A 71 5.47 21.88 -14.81
N VAL A 72 6.51 22.39 -15.46
CA VAL A 72 7.91 21.96 -15.23
C VAL A 72 8.40 22.28 -13.81
N SER A 73 7.70 23.11 -13.06
CA SER A 73 8.01 23.38 -11.64
C SER A 73 7.74 22.18 -10.72
N GLU A 74 6.93 21.22 -11.16
CA GLU A 74 6.58 19.99 -10.41
C GLU A 74 7.70 18.94 -10.47
N ILE A 75 8.70 19.14 -11.33
CA ILE A 75 9.83 18.22 -11.51
C ILE A 75 11.15 18.85 -11.06
N GLY A 76 11.96 18.05 -10.39
CA GLY A 76 13.27 18.41 -9.90
C GLY A 76 14.38 17.56 -10.52
N PRO A 77 15.63 17.76 -10.07
CA PRO A 77 16.72 16.90 -10.48
C PRO A 77 16.48 15.46 -10.02
N LYS A 78 16.72 14.49 -10.91
CA LYS A 78 16.50 13.05 -10.71
C LYS A 78 15.03 12.62 -10.60
N SER A 79 14.06 13.50 -10.92
CA SER A 79 12.65 13.10 -11.01
C SER A 79 12.43 11.98 -12.03
N THR A 80 11.44 11.11 -11.74
CA THR A 80 11.01 10.05 -12.65
C THR A 80 9.80 10.54 -13.46
N ILE A 81 9.93 10.51 -14.78
CA ILE A 81 8.91 10.90 -15.74
C ILE A 81 8.49 9.67 -16.53
N LYS A 82 7.18 9.44 -16.63
CA LYS A 82 6.57 8.37 -17.40
C LYS A 82 5.91 8.94 -18.66
N ILE A 83 6.18 8.29 -19.78
CA ILE A 83 5.61 8.65 -21.09
C ILE A 83 4.37 7.81 -21.33
N ILE A 84 3.25 8.47 -21.59
CA ILE A 84 1.99 7.85 -21.96
C ILE A 84 1.67 8.23 -23.39
N PHE A 85 1.77 7.25 -24.29
CA PHE A 85 1.47 7.42 -25.71
C PHE A 85 -0.02 7.67 -25.90
N LEU A 86 -0.35 8.72 -26.65
CA LEU A 86 -1.69 9.06 -27.07
C LEU A 86 -1.86 8.49 -28.47
N SER A 87 -2.60 7.39 -28.60
CA SER A 87 -2.96 6.86 -29.91
C SER A 87 -3.85 7.88 -30.63
N MET A 88 -3.50 8.27 -31.85
CA MET A 88 -4.45 8.91 -32.77
C MET A 88 -5.40 7.81 -33.25
N GLU A 89 -6.40 7.48 -32.43
CA GLU A 89 -7.64 6.95 -32.97
C GLU A 89 -8.47 8.17 -33.38
N GLU A 90 -8.37 8.53 -34.66
CA GLU A 90 -9.34 9.42 -35.30
C GLU A 90 -10.70 8.71 -35.34
N GLU A 91 -11.42 8.68 -34.21
CA GLU A 91 -12.86 8.47 -34.21
C GLU A 91 -13.53 9.80 -34.58
N PHE A 92 -13.61 10.10 -35.88
CA PHE A 92 -14.59 11.07 -36.35
C PHE A 92 -15.98 10.46 -36.16
N ILE A 93 -16.68 10.82 -35.08
CA ILE A 93 -18.14 10.69 -35.05
C ILE A 93 -18.67 11.78 -35.99
N THR A 94 -18.93 11.40 -37.24
CA THR A 94 -19.71 12.23 -38.16
C THR A 94 -21.17 12.17 -37.74
N LEU A 95 -21.55 13.07 -36.83
CA LEU A 95 -22.95 13.40 -36.61
C LEU A 95 -23.41 14.22 -37.83
N PHE A 96 -24.12 13.56 -38.75
CA PHE A 96 -24.89 14.28 -39.76
C PHE A 96 -25.93 15.15 -39.05
N PRO A 97 -25.99 16.47 -39.31
CA PRO A 97 -27.10 17.27 -38.84
C PRO A 97 -28.35 16.78 -39.57
N VAL A 98 -29.39 16.40 -38.83
CA VAL A 98 -30.72 16.30 -39.42
C VAL A 98 -31.14 17.72 -39.76
N GLU A 99 -31.02 18.08 -41.04
CA GLU A 99 -31.62 19.28 -41.59
C GLU A 99 -33.14 19.14 -41.48
N THR A 100 -33.69 19.70 -40.41
CA THR A 100 -35.11 20.05 -40.36
C THR A 100 -35.29 21.31 -41.20
N SER A 101 -35.49 21.09 -42.50
CA SER A 101 -35.93 22.14 -43.42
C SER A 101 -37.38 22.48 -43.11
N THR A 102 -37.61 23.64 -42.50
CA THR A 102 -38.92 24.30 -42.42
C THR A 102 -38.83 25.70 -43.02
N LEU A 103 -39.41 25.85 -44.22
CA LEU A 103 -39.94 27.05 -44.89
C LEU A 103 -40.97 26.48 -45.88
N ALA A 104 -42.20 26.94 -46.10
CA ALA A 104 -43.01 28.07 -45.67
C ALA A 104 -44.47 27.66 -46.03
N THR A 105 -45.45 27.81 -45.13
CA THR A 105 -46.59 28.75 -45.22
C THR A 105 -47.76 28.35 -46.15
N GLU A 106 -48.98 28.63 -45.63
CA GLU A 106 -50.32 28.58 -46.25
C GLU A 106 -51.03 27.21 -46.12
N SER A 107 -52.25 27.04 -45.58
CA SER A 107 -53.32 27.99 -45.21
C SER A 107 -54.26 27.35 -44.17
N THR A 108 -54.86 28.22 -43.33
CA THR A 108 -56.24 28.19 -42.79
C THR A 108 -56.71 27.14 -41.77
N SER A 109 -57.32 27.69 -40.70
CA SER A 109 -58.47 27.21 -39.89
C SER A 109 -58.26 25.99 -38.98
N GLU A 110 -58.72 25.89 -37.74
CA GLU A 110 -59.50 26.75 -36.83
C GLU A 110 -59.43 26.09 -35.44
N VAL A 111 -59.43 26.91 -34.38
CA VAL A 111 -60.16 26.74 -33.10
C VAL A 111 -59.87 25.56 -32.13
N SER A 112 -59.52 25.99 -30.90
CA SER A 112 -59.93 25.50 -29.57
C SER A 112 -58.96 24.72 -28.64
N GLU A 113 -58.60 25.44 -27.57
CA GLU A 113 -58.74 25.11 -26.14
C GLU A 113 -57.89 24.00 -25.46
N ARG A 114 -56.96 24.51 -24.63
CA ARG A 114 -56.48 24.07 -23.29
C ARG A 114 -57.47 23.21 -22.43
N PRO A 115 -57.04 22.69 -21.25
CA PRO A 115 -55.87 21.89 -20.84
C PRO A 115 -56.26 20.65 -19.97
N GLN A 116 -55.25 19.89 -19.51
CA GLN A 116 -55.06 19.34 -18.14
C GLN A 116 -54.66 17.85 -18.09
N THR A 117 -53.70 17.61 -17.19
CA THR A 117 -53.22 16.32 -16.63
C THR A 117 -54.30 15.72 -15.69
N PRO A 118 -54.12 14.60 -14.94
CA PRO A 118 -53.08 13.55 -14.87
C PRO A 118 -53.66 12.10 -14.78
N ILE A 119 -52.80 11.12 -14.43
CA ILE A 119 -53.07 9.89 -13.62
C ILE A 119 -52.87 8.52 -14.33
N SER A 120 -51.88 7.81 -13.78
CA SER A 120 -51.60 6.38 -13.60
C SER A 120 -52.25 5.24 -14.42
N SER A 121 -51.35 4.33 -14.83
CA SER A 121 -51.32 2.89 -14.50
C SER A 121 -51.82 1.86 -15.52
N VAL A 122 -51.08 0.74 -15.47
CA VAL A 122 -51.38 -0.66 -15.85
C VAL A 122 -51.44 -1.08 -17.34
N MET A 123 -50.37 -1.77 -17.72
CA MET A 123 -50.33 -3.16 -18.21
C MET A 123 -51.04 -3.56 -19.52
N SER A 124 -50.22 -4.20 -20.37
CA SER A 124 -50.51 -5.39 -21.19
C SER A 124 -50.66 -5.23 -22.72
N SER A 125 -50.31 -6.34 -23.37
CA SER A 125 -50.51 -6.76 -24.78
C SER A 125 -49.52 -6.21 -25.81
N CYS A 126 -48.61 -7.05 -26.34
CA CYS A 126 -48.80 -8.04 -27.43
C CYS A 126 -49.03 -7.32 -28.78
N SER A 127 -48.38 -7.62 -29.90
CA SER A 127 -47.59 -8.74 -30.40
C SER A 127 -46.72 -8.19 -31.54
N ASP A 128 -45.67 -8.90 -31.97
CA ASP A 128 -45.66 -9.34 -33.37
C ASP A 128 -44.74 -10.56 -33.56
N ASP A 129 -45.25 -11.46 -34.40
CA ASP A 129 -44.74 -12.77 -34.76
C ASP A 129 -43.56 -12.67 -35.73
N THR A 130 -42.58 -13.56 -35.58
CA THR A 130 -42.02 -14.23 -36.77
C THR A 130 -41.52 -15.62 -36.44
N LEU A 131 -42.06 -16.58 -37.19
CA LEU A 131 -42.03 -18.01 -36.98
C LEU A 131 -40.70 -18.66 -37.40
N VAL A 132 -40.18 -19.49 -36.49
CA VAL A 132 -39.72 -20.89 -36.68
C VAL A 132 -38.53 -21.16 -37.63
N THR A 133 -37.43 -21.63 -37.05
CA THR A 133 -36.94 -23.00 -37.34
C THR A 133 -36.27 -23.61 -36.12
N THR A 134 -36.85 -24.70 -35.62
CA THR A 134 -36.36 -25.51 -34.50
C THR A 134 -35.29 -26.49 -34.93
N THR A 135 -34.21 -26.62 -34.14
CA THR A 135 -33.52 -27.90 -33.92
C THR A 135 -33.18 -28.04 -32.44
N PRO A 136 -33.64 -29.11 -31.76
CA PRO A 136 -33.44 -29.29 -30.33
C PRO A 136 -32.14 -30.06 -30.06
N VAL A 137 -31.21 -29.46 -29.34
CA VAL A 137 -30.21 -30.20 -28.58
C VAL A 137 -30.33 -29.76 -27.13
N SER A 138 -30.96 -30.62 -26.34
CA SER A 138 -30.96 -30.55 -24.89
C SER A 138 -29.51 -30.47 -24.40
N SER A 139 -29.15 -29.34 -23.81
CA SER A 139 -28.01 -29.18 -22.92
C SER A 139 -28.52 -28.40 -21.73
N PRO A 140 -28.17 -28.82 -20.50
CA PRO A 140 -28.84 -28.35 -19.30
C PRO A 140 -28.63 -26.86 -19.16
N GLU A 141 -29.70 -26.18 -18.75
CA GLU A 141 -29.72 -24.79 -18.34
C GLU A 141 -28.54 -24.52 -17.39
N PHE A 142 -27.46 -23.96 -17.93
CA PHE A 142 -26.58 -23.14 -17.12
C PHE A 142 -27.41 -21.90 -16.82
N THR A 143 -27.89 -21.81 -15.59
CA THR A 143 -28.43 -20.59 -14.98
C THR A 143 -27.36 -19.50 -15.06
N SER A 144 -27.30 -18.82 -16.20
CA SER A 144 -26.63 -17.53 -16.33
C SER A 144 -27.59 -16.48 -15.77
N THR A 145 -27.81 -16.50 -14.46
CA THR A 145 -28.67 -15.53 -13.78
C THR A 145 -28.17 -15.28 -12.36
N GLY A 146 -27.76 -14.05 -12.07
CA GLY A 146 -27.89 -13.51 -10.71
C GLY A 146 -26.66 -12.94 -10.03
N TYR A 147 -25.66 -12.40 -10.73
CA TYR A 147 -24.81 -11.41 -10.05
C TYR A 147 -25.60 -10.13 -9.87
N SER A 148 -26.11 -9.91 -8.65
CA SER A 148 -26.47 -8.56 -8.24
C SER A 148 -25.23 -7.68 -8.40
N SER A 149 -25.40 -6.47 -8.92
CA SER A 149 -24.36 -5.46 -8.90
C SER A 149 -23.88 -5.25 -7.47
N TRP A 150 -22.63 -4.83 -7.30
CA TRP A 150 -22.09 -4.51 -5.99
C TRP A 150 -23.01 -3.49 -5.28
N PRO A 151 -23.41 -3.73 -4.01
CA PRO A 151 -24.39 -2.89 -3.34
C PRO A 151 -23.78 -1.51 -3.05
N GLN A 152 -24.61 -0.46 -3.12
CA GLN A 152 -24.18 0.89 -2.75
C GLN A 152 -23.83 1.00 -1.25
N VAL A 153 -24.48 0.20 -0.41
CA VAL A 153 -24.16 0.05 1.01
C VAL A 153 -24.10 -1.43 1.34
N PHE A 154 -22.93 -1.91 1.75
CA PHE A 154 -22.77 -3.30 2.18
C PHE A 154 -23.30 -3.47 3.60
N VAL A 155 -24.29 -4.35 3.77
CA VAL A 155 -24.87 -4.67 5.09
C VAL A 155 -24.17 -5.88 5.67
N ILE A 156 -23.73 -5.78 6.93
CA ILE A 156 -23.06 -6.88 7.62
C ILE A 156 -24.09 -7.98 7.91
N PRO A 157 -23.85 -9.22 7.46
CA PRO A 157 -24.74 -10.34 7.74
C PRO A 157 -24.72 -10.66 9.24
N LYS A 158 -25.83 -11.18 9.76
CA LYS A 158 -25.85 -11.71 11.13
C LYS A 158 -24.93 -12.92 11.22
N PHE A 159 -24.07 -12.92 12.24
CA PHE A 159 -23.19 -14.04 12.53
C PHE A 159 -23.94 -15.15 13.30
N THR A 160 -23.22 -16.20 13.70
CA THR A 160 -23.78 -17.22 14.59
C THR A 160 -24.23 -16.59 15.91
N TYR A 161 -25.24 -17.19 16.55
CA TYR A 161 -25.80 -16.67 17.81
C TYR A 161 -24.72 -16.40 18.88
N GLU A 162 -23.76 -17.31 19.04
CA GLU A 162 -22.64 -17.15 19.96
C GLU A 162 -21.73 -15.97 19.58
N ALA A 163 -21.40 -15.81 18.30
CA ALA A 163 -20.56 -14.73 17.81
C ALA A 163 -21.24 -13.36 17.97
N GLU A 164 -22.55 -13.27 17.69
CA GLU A 164 -23.34 -12.06 17.90
C GLU A 164 -23.39 -11.68 19.37
N LEU A 165 -23.63 -12.65 20.26
CA LEU A 165 -23.69 -12.40 21.70
C LEU A 165 -22.34 -11.87 22.22
N GLU A 166 -21.22 -12.49 21.81
CA GLU A 166 -19.88 -12.04 22.18
C GLU A 166 -19.59 -10.62 21.62
N LEU A 167 -19.93 -10.36 20.37
CA LEU A 167 -19.74 -9.04 19.75
C LEU A 167 -20.59 -7.94 20.40
N GLN A 168 -21.83 -8.25 20.79
CA GLN A 168 -22.71 -7.31 21.49
C GLN A 168 -22.18 -6.96 22.88
N GLN A 169 -21.73 -7.96 23.63
CA GLN A 169 -21.08 -7.74 24.94
C GLN A 169 -19.85 -6.84 24.80
N LYS A 170 -19.01 -7.09 23.79
CA LYS A 170 -17.80 -6.30 23.55
C LYS A 170 -18.07 -4.91 23.00
N ASN A 171 -19.12 -4.73 22.20
CA ASN A 171 -19.59 -3.40 21.81
C ASN A 171 -20.06 -2.60 23.03
N ALA A 172 -20.81 -3.21 23.96
CA ALA A 172 -21.23 -2.53 25.19
C ALA A 172 -20.04 -2.16 26.10
N GLU A 173 -19.05 -3.06 26.25
CA GLU A 173 -17.79 -2.74 26.94
C GLU A 173 -17.03 -1.58 26.26
N PHE A 174 -17.02 -1.54 24.93
CA PHE A 174 -16.40 -0.46 24.17
C PHE A 174 -17.12 0.89 24.38
N GLU A 175 -18.45 0.90 24.37
CA GLU A 175 -19.24 2.12 24.62
C GLU A 175 -19.06 2.64 26.06
N ALA A 176 -18.90 1.74 27.04
CA ALA A 176 -18.70 2.10 28.44
C ALA A 176 -17.26 2.55 28.77
N GLU A 177 -16.25 1.84 28.27
CA GLU A 177 -14.84 2.01 28.69
C GLU A 177 -13.91 2.51 27.57
N GLY A 178 -14.38 2.58 26.31
CA GLY A 178 -13.54 2.88 25.14
C GLY A 178 -12.57 1.75 24.77
N LYS A 179 -12.80 0.54 25.29
CA LYS A 179 -11.87 -0.59 25.18
C LYS A 179 -12.07 -1.37 23.89
N TYR A 180 -11.04 -1.38 23.05
CA TYR A 180 -11.04 -2.14 21.81
C TYR A 180 -10.86 -3.64 22.08
N PHE A 181 -11.54 -4.45 21.27
CA PHE A 181 -11.57 -5.90 21.36
C PHE A 181 -10.82 -6.53 20.19
N THR A 182 -9.84 -7.37 20.52
CA THR A 182 -9.16 -8.21 19.52
C THR A 182 -9.79 -9.60 19.55
N PRO A 183 -10.60 -9.99 18.54
CA PRO A 183 -11.27 -11.29 18.55
C PRO A 183 -10.25 -12.43 18.45
N GLY A 184 -10.50 -13.48 19.23
CA GLY A 184 -9.69 -14.71 19.17
C GLY A 184 -9.76 -15.38 17.77
N PRO A 185 -8.82 -16.30 17.46
CA PRO A 185 -8.74 -16.91 16.13
C PRO A 185 -10.03 -17.61 15.66
N LYS A 186 -10.79 -18.19 16.60
CA LYS A 186 -12.06 -18.88 16.32
C LYS A 186 -13.13 -17.88 15.85
N LEU A 187 -13.44 -16.88 16.67
CA LEU A 187 -14.42 -15.83 16.34
C LEU A 187 -14.04 -15.09 15.05
N LYS A 188 -12.76 -14.71 14.91
CA LYS A 188 -12.27 -14.05 13.69
C LYS A 188 -12.51 -14.89 12.44
N THR A 189 -12.31 -16.21 12.52
CA THR A 189 -12.54 -17.12 11.39
C THR A 189 -14.02 -17.21 11.02
N VAL A 190 -14.92 -17.23 12.01
CA VAL A 190 -16.38 -17.22 11.81
C VAL A 190 -16.81 -15.94 11.12
N ILE A 191 -16.43 -14.77 11.64
CA ILE A 191 -16.74 -13.46 11.05
C ILE A 191 -16.30 -13.42 9.58
N LEU A 192 -15.05 -13.79 9.30
CA LEU A 192 -14.50 -13.78 7.94
C LEU A 192 -15.19 -14.80 7.02
N GLU A 193 -15.64 -15.95 7.53
CA GLU A 193 -16.38 -16.95 6.73
C GLU A 193 -17.73 -16.40 6.29
N PHE A 194 -18.50 -15.79 7.19
CA PHE A 194 -19.80 -15.19 6.87
C PHE A 194 -19.66 -14.01 5.91
N LEU A 195 -18.70 -13.11 6.16
CA LEU A 195 -18.45 -11.99 5.25
C LEU A 195 -18.04 -12.46 3.85
N ALA A 196 -17.17 -13.47 3.75
CA ALA A 196 -16.77 -14.02 2.47
C ALA A 196 -17.95 -14.66 1.71
N GLN A 197 -18.83 -15.38 2.40
CA GLN A 197 -20.05 -15.95 1.81
C GLN A 197 -20.98 -14.85 1.29
N GLU A 198 -21.12 -13.76 2.03
CA GLU A 198 -21.97 -12.63 1.63
C GLU A 198 -21.38 -11.87 0.44
N MET A 199 -20.06 -11.61 0.44
CA MET A 199 -19.36 -10.99 -0.68
C MET A 199 -19.47 -11.81 -1.98
N LEU A 200 -19.46 -13.15 -1.89
CA LEU A 200 -19.54 -14.06 -3.03
C LEU A 200 -20.85 -13.99 -3.83
N LYS A 201 -21.91 -13.46 -3.22
CA LYS A 201 -23.18 -13.18 -3.89
C LYS A 201 -23.00 -12.12 -4.99
N TYR A 202 -22.09 -11.18 -4.79
CA TYR A 202 -21.83 -10.07 -5.72
C TYR A 202 -20.60 -10.31 -6.59
N THR A 203 -19.51 -10.83 -6.02
CA THR A 203 -18.27 -11.06 -6.77
C THR A 203 -17.41 -12.16 -6.19
N LYS A 204 -16.84 -12.97 -7.08
CA LYS A 204 -15.81 -13.97 -6.76
C LYS A 204 -14.43 -13.32 -6.62
N TYR A 205 -14.22 -12.20 -7.30
CA TYR A 205 -12.94 -11.51 -7.42
C TYR A 205 -13.10 -10.07 -6.91
N PRO A 206 -13.17 -9.89 -5.58
CA PRO A 206 -13.36 -8.57 -5.01
C PRO A 206 -12.16 -7.68 -5.30
N LYS A 207 -12.44 -6.44 -5.72
CA LYS A 207 -11.47 -5.37 -5.86
C LYS A 207 -11.07 -4.83 -4.48
N ASP A 208 -10.00 -4.04 -4.43
CA ASP A 208 -9.45 -3.54 -3.16
C ASP A 208 -10.46 -2.64 -2.41
N TYR A 209 -11.19 -1.77 -3.13
CA TYR A 209 -12.25 -0.92 -2.55
C TYR A 209 -13.42 -1.75 -1.99
N GLN A 210 -13.76 -2.88 -2.61
CA GLN A 210 -14.85 -3.74 -2.15
C GLN A 210 -14.49 -4.41 -0.81
N CYS A 211 -13.21 -4.79 -0.65
CA CYS A 211 -12.71 -5.29 0.64
C CYS A 211 -12.68 -4.19 1.71
N GLU A 212 -12.46 -2.95 1.30
CA GLU A 212 -12.45 -1.78 2.17
C GLU A 212 -13.84 -1.42 2.69
N GLU A 213 -14.84 -1.30 1.80
CA GLU A 213 -16.22 -1.01 2.18
C GLU A 213 -16.80 -2.05 3.14
N VAL A 214 -16.50 -3.34 2.94
CA VAL A 214 -16.94 -4.41 3.85
C VAL A 214 -16.24 -4.30 5.21
N ALA A 215 -14.95 -3.98 5.21
CA ALA A 215 -14.19 -3.80 6.46
C ALA A 215 -14.67 -2.58 7.25
N GLU A 216 -14.95 -1.47 6.56
CA GLU A 216 -15.51 -0.26 7.13
C GLU A 216 -16.91 -0.52 7.69
N ALA A 217 -17.79 -1.17 6.92
CA ALA A 217 -19.12 -1.55 7.38
C ALA A 217 -19.08 -2.47 8.61
N LEU A 218 -18.08 -3.37 8.69
CA LEU A 218 -17.88 -4.24 9.84
C LEU A 218 -17.54 -3.44 11.09
N THR A 219 -16.58 -2.53 11.01
CA THR A 219 -16.19 -1.68 12.14
C THR A 219 -17.25 -0.64 12.50
N ARG A 220 -18.07 -0.20 11.53
CA ARG A 220 -19.21 0.68 11.80
C ARG A 220 -20.33 -0.05 12.56
N THR A 221 -20.52 -1.34 12.28
CA THR A 221 -21.52 -2.19 12.96
C THR A 221 -21.00 -2.69 14.32
N HIS A 222 -19.71 -2.98 14.41
CA HIS A 222 -19.04 -3.42 15.64
C HIS A 222 -17.82 -2.55 15.93
N PRO A 223 -18.02 -1.36 16.54
CA PRO A 223 -16.94 -0.44 16.87
C PRO A 223 -15.83 -1.07 17.71
N CYS A 224 -16.16 -2.06 18.55
CA CYS A 224 -15.19 -2.77 19.37
C CYS A 224 -14.10 -3.48 18.54
N LEU A 225 -14.36 -3.83 17.28
CA LEU A 225 -13.42 -4.52 16.39
C LEU A 225 -12.40 -3.58 15.72
N SER A 226 -12.51 -2.27 15.95
CA SER A 226 -11.60 -1.27 15.38
C SER A 226 -10.19 -1.38 15.99
N GLN A 227 -9.17 -0.90 15.26
CA GLN A 227 -7.77 -0.97 15.70
C GLN A 227 -7.24 0.39 16.17
N LEU A 228 -6.74 0.44 17.41
CA LEU A 228 -6.00 1.59 17.94
C LEU A 228 -4.74 1.89 17.10
N GLY A 229 -4.57 3.14 16.70
CA GLY A 229 -3.37 3.62 16.00
C GLY A 229 -3.36 3.40 14.48
N SER A 230 -4.44 2.87 13.89
CA SER A 230 -4.64 2.90 12.43
C SER A 230 -5.45 4.12 12.05
N ARG A 231 -5.02 4.88 11.02
CA ARG A 231 -5.73 6.08 10.54
C ARG A 231 -7.18 5.79 10.10
N SER A 232 -7.47 4.55 9.71
CA SER A 232 -8.82 4.11 9.30
C SER A 232 -9.53 3.19 10.29
N GLY A 233 -8.83 2.60 11.26
CA GLY A 233 -9.41 1.65 12.22
C GLY A 233 -9.79 0.25 11.67
N PHE A 234 -10.01 0.11 10.35
CA PHE A 234 -10.46 -1.15 9.71
C PHE A 234 -9.43 -1.84 8.80
N TRP A 235 -8.24 -1.26 8.62
CA TRP A 235 -7.24 -1.78 7.67
C TRP A 235 -6.87 -3.27 7.87
N GLY A 236 -6.73 -3.72 9.11
CA GLY A 236 -6.44 -5.13 9.40
C GLY A 236 -7.55 -6.10 8.96
N TRP A 237 -8.81 -5.65 9.00
CA TRP A 237 -9.96 -6.40 8.50
C TRP A 237 -9.97 -6.45 6.98
N LYS A 238 -9.69 -5.33 6.30
CA LYS A 238 -9.52 -5.27 4.84
C LYS A 238 -8.50 -6.30 4.35
N GLN A 239 -7.30 -6.36 4.96
CA GLN A 239 -6.29 -7.35 4.58
C GLN A 239 -6.76 -8.79 4.86
N SER A 240 -7.39 -9.02 6.02
CA SER A 240 -7.91 -10.33 6.38
C SER A 240 -8.96 -10.83 5.38
N LEU A 241 -9.83 -9.94 4.88
CA LEU A 241 -10.83 -10.24 3.85
C LEU A 241 -10.17 -10.58 2.51
N LYS A 242 -9.15 -9.83 2.06
CA LYS A 242 -8.40 -10.14 0.83
C LYS A 242 -7.85 -11.57 0.87
N TYR A 243 -7.18 -11.94 1.96
CA TYR A 243 -6.67 -13.29 2.15
C TYR A 243 -7.78 -14.33 2.21
N LYS A 244 -8.86 -14.05 2.93
CA LYS A 244 -10.01 -14.95 3.04
C LYS A 244 -10.63 -15.23 1.67
N MET A 245 -10.85 -14.20 0.86
CA MET A 245 -11.44 -14.32 -0.48
C MET A 245 -10.53 -15.06 -1.46
N GLN A 246 -9.21 -14.87 -1.38
CA GLN A 246 -8.24 -15.69 -2.14
C GLN A 246 -8.32 -17.18 -1.75
N ASN A 247 -8.37 -17.47 -0.45
CA ASN A 247 -8.51 -18.84 0.06
C ASN A 247 -9.85 -19.47 -0.34
N TYR A 248 -10.93 -18.70 -0.29
CA TYR A 248 -12.27 -19.15 -0.69
C TYR A 248 -12.33 -19.48 -2.18
N ARG A 249 -11.77 -18.62 -3.04
CA ARG A 249 -11.62 -18.93 -4.48
C ARG A 249 -10.82 -20.20 -4.71
N THR A 250 -9.73 -20.40 -3.98
CA THR A 250 -8.94 -21.64 -4.08
C THR A 250 -9.77 -22.87 -3.68
N LYS A 251 -10.63 -22.75 -2.65
CA LYS A 251 -11.57 -23.80 -2.24
C LYS A 251 -12.62 -24.07 -3.33
N LEU A 252 -13.23 -23.03 -3.90
CA LEU A 252 -14.20 -23.15 -4.99
C LEU A 252 -13.59 -23.78 -6.26
N GLY A 253 -12.35 -23.44 -6.60
CA GLY A 253 -11.64 -24.06 -7.72
C GLY A 253 -11.41 -25.57 -7.51
N ARG A 254 -11.14 -26.01 -6.27
CA ARG A 254 -11.02 -27.45 -5.94
C ARG A 254 -12.35 -28.19 -6.03
N LEU A 255 -13.46 -27.51 -5.77
CA LEU A 255 -14.82 -28.04 -5.90
C LEU A 255 -15.33 -28.00 -7.35
N GLY A 256 -14.56 -27.42 -8.26
CA GLY A 256 -14.92 -27.35 -9.68
C GLY A 256 -15.91 -26.25 -10.04
N HIS A 257 -15.93 -25.13 -9.30
CA HIS A 257 -16.84 -24.02 -9.61
C HIS A 257 -16.55 -23.45 -11.03
N PRO A 258 -17.52 -23.45 -11.96
CA PRO A 258 -17.29 -23.18 -13.40
C PRO A 258 -16.53 -21.89 -13.68
N GLU A 259 -16.97 -20.77 -13.11
CA GLU A 259 -16.32 -19.46 -13.35
C GLU A 259 -14.89 -19.36 -12.79
N VAL A 260 -14.63 -20.02 -11.66
CA VAL A 260 -13.30 -20.04 -11.05
C VAL A 260 -12.39 -20.96 -11.86
N LEU A 261 -12.93 -22.08 -12.37
CA LEU A 261 -12.24 -23.01 -13.24
C LEU A 261 -11.82 -22.35 -14.55
N VAL A 262 -12.74 -21.72 -15.29
CA VAL A 262 -12.43 -21.05 -16.56
C VAL A 262 -11.29 -20.03 -16.39
N ASN A 263 -11.33 -19.24 -15.32
CA ASN A 263 -10.27 -18.28 -15.01
C ASN A 263 -8.96 -18.92 -14.52
N SER A 264 -9.03 -20.13 -13.95
CA SER A 264 -7.83 -20.92 -13.58
C SER A 264 -7.20 -21.65 -14.77
N LEU A 265 -8.01 -21.94 -15.80
CA LEU A 265 -7.66 -22.68 -17.01
C LEU A 265 -7.08 -21.79 -18.12
N ARG A 266 -7.12 -20.45 -17.96
CA ARG A 266 -6.49 -19.51 -18.90
C ARG A 266 -4.98 -19.73 -19.11
N HIS A 267 -4.35 -20.59 -18.30
CA HIS A 267 -2.97 -21.05 -18.47
C HIS A 267 -2.80 -22.58 -18.61
N LYS A 268 -3.88 -23.37 -18.82
CA LYS A 268 -3.80 -24.84 -18.96
C LYS A 268 -4.85 -25.38 -19.92
N ARG A 269 -4.42 -26.12 -20.95
CA ARG A 269 -5.32 -26.83 -21.88
C ARG A 269 -6.15 -27.89 -21.14
N GLU A 270 -7.44 -27.98 -21.45
CA GLU A 270 -8.31 -29.08 -21.00
C GLU A 270 -7.70 -30.43 -21.42
N GLY A 271 -7.70 -31.40 -20.51
CA GLY A 271 -6.99 -32.68 -20.68
C GLY A 271 -5.58 -32.73 -20.07
N ASN A 272 -4.92 -31.60 -19.83
CA ASN A 272 -3.68 -31.54 -19.05
C ASN A 272 -3.98 -31.43 -17.54
N GLY A 273 -4.72 -32.40 -17.02
CA GLY A 273 -4.92 -32.62 -15.60
C GLY A 273 -3.60 -32.99 -14.92
N LYS A 274 -2.82 -31.96 -14.58
CA LYS A 274 -1.49 -31.96 -13.93
C LYS A 274 -0.31 -32.21 -14.89
N VAL A 275 0.29 -31.14 -15.41
CA VAL A 275 1.71 -31.17 -15.87
C VAL A 275 2.65 -31.62 -14.72
N ALA A 276 2.19 -31.52 -13.47
CA ALA A 276 2.89 -31.97 -12.26
C ALA A 276 2.50 -33.38 -11.77
N ALA A 277 1.83 -34.22 -12.58
CA ALA A 277 1.63 -35.63 -12.21
C ALA A 277 2.93 -36.43 -12.33
N ASN A 278 3.76 -36.11 -13.33
CA ASN A 278 5.03 -36.80 -13.61
C ASN A 278 6.25 -36.05 -13.07
N ILE A 279 6.08 -34.80 -12.62
CA ILE A 279 7.05 -34.13 -11.76
C ILE A 279 6.86 -34.73 -10.38
N LYS A 280 7.83 -35.53 -9.90
CA LYS A 280 7.88 -35.88 -8.48
C LYS A 280 7.75 -34.58 -7.71
N LYS A 281 6.59 -34.34 -7.09
CA LYS A 281 6.48 -33.27 -6.11
C LYS A 281 7.61 -33.53 -5.13
N PRO A 282 8.52 -32.57 -4.88
CA PRO A 282 9.49 -32.72 -3.80
C PRO A 282 8.68 -33.20 -2.60
N ARG A 283 9.10 -34.33 -2.00
CA ARG A 283 8.41 -34.89 -0.83
C ARG A 283 8.19 -33.72 0.11
N LYS A 284 6.96 -33.57 0.58
CA LYS A 284 6.54 -32.49 1.49
C LYS A 284 7.25 -32.73 2.83
N ALA A 285 8.53 -32.41 2.85
CA ALA A 285 9.49 -32.63 3.92
C ALA A 285 10.68 -31.66 3.81
N GLU A 286 10.96 -31.03 2.65
CA GLU A 286 12.16 -30.19 2.51
C GLU A 286 11.94 -28.85 1.76
N ILE A 287 10.70 -28.35 1.72
CA ILE A 287 10.40 -26.99 1.21
C ILE A 287 9.51 -26.23 2.19
N ASN A 288 9.94 -26.26 3.45
CA ASN A 288 9.59 -25.31 4.51
C ASN A 288 10.71 -25.39 5.56
N TYR A 289 11.97 -25.41 5.12
CA TYR A 289 13.05 -24.88 5.94
C TYR A 289 13.23 -23.40 5.59
N ILE A 290 12.14 -22.62 5.77
CA ILE A 290 12.35 -21.41 6.55
C ILE A 290 12.67 -22.01 7.91
N PRO A 291 13.89 -21.87 8.46
CA PRO A 291 14.06 -22.17 9.87
C PRO A 291 12.90 -21.44 10.55
N LEU A 292 11.92 -22.17 11.12
CA LEU A 292 11.02 -21.58 12.10
C LEU A 292 11.94 -20.74 12.95
N TYR A 293 11.82 -19.40 12.94
CA TYR A 293 12.74 -18.52 13.65
C TYR A 293 12.98 -19.20 14.99
N PRO A 294 14.17 -19.81 15.19
CA PRO A 294 14.31 -20.80 16.24
C PRO A 294 14.01 -20.02 17.50
N LYS A 295 12.98 -20.45 18.28
CA LYS A 295 12.41 -19.74 19.44
C LYS A 295 13.34 -18.63 19.88
N ALA A 296 13.13 -17.40 19.39
CA ALA A 296 14.18 -16.36 19.24
C ALA A 296 15.47 -16.71 19.99
N VAL A 297 16.38 -17.47 19.35
CA VAL A 297 17.64 -17.86 19.99
C VAL A 297 18.24 -16.56 20.46
N SER A 298 18.40 -16.43 21.78
CA SER A 298 18.88 -15.18 22.35
C SER A 298 20.20 -14.86 21.66
N LEU A 299 20.38 -13.62 21.18
CA LEU A 299 21.63 -13.23 20.52
C LEU A 299 22.86 -13.61 21.37
N LEU A 300 22.69 -13.61 22.69
CA LEU A 300 23.68 -14.11 23.66
C LEU A 300 24.07 -15.58 23.42
N GLU A 301 23.12 -16.47 23.13
CA GLU A 301 23.39 -17.88 22.83
C GLU A 301 24.14 -18.05 21.50
N ILE A 302 23.94 -17.14 20.54
CA ILE A 302 24.65 -17.12 19.26
C ILE A 302 26.09 -16.61 19.44
N PHE A 303 26.30 -15.68 20.37
CA PHE A 303 27.59 -15.07 20.69
C PHE A 303 28.49 -16.00 21.52
N LYS A 304 27.93 -16.70 22.52
CA LYS A 304 28.65 -17.59 23.45
C LYS A 304 29.63 -18.60 22.79
N PRO A 305 29.28 -19.33 21.72
CA PRO A 305 30.17 -20.32 21.13
C PRO A 305 31.24 -19.72 20.19
N LYS A 306 31.26 -18.38 19.97
CA LYS A 306 32.22 -17.78 19.05
C LYS A 306 33.59 -17.62 19.70
N GLY A 307 34.60 -18.24 19.09
CA GLY A 307 36.01 -18.13 19.46
C GLY A 307 36.82 -17.18 18.55
N GLY A 308 38.15 -17.20 18.72
CA GLY A 308 39.09 -16.39 17.94
C GLY A 308 39.06 -14.89 18.28
N SER A 309 39.70 -14.07 17.44
CA SER A 309 39.77 -12.61 17.65
C SER A 309 38.39 -11.95 17.73
N LYS A 310 37.45 -12.41 16.89
CA LYS A 310 36.05 -11.98 16.87
C LYS A 310 35.30 -12.36 18.15
N GLY A 311 35.44 -13.61 18.60
CA GLY A 311 34.90 -14.05 19.88
C GLY A 311 35.43 -13.24 21.06
N GLN A 312 36.73 -12.92 21.05
CA GLN A 312 37.36 -12.09 22.08
C GLN A 312 36.83 -10.65 22.10
N ARG A 313 36.52 -10.07 20.93
CA ARG A 313 35.88 -8.75 20.83
C ARG A 313 34.45 -8.77 21.37
N ILE A 314 33.65 -9.77 20.99
CA ILE A 314 32.28 -9.95 21.49
C ILE A 314 32.29 -10.15 23.01
N LYS A 315 33.22 -10.96 23.54
CA LYS A 315 33.34 -11.19 24.98
C LYS A 315 33.60 -9.91 25.76
N ARG A 316 34.54 -9.07 25.30
CA ARG A 316 34.83 -7.76 25.93
C ARG A 316 33.62 -6.84 25.95
N LEU A 317 32.85 -6.80 24.86
CA LEU A 317 31.63 -5.98 24.79
C LEU A 317 30.53 -6.48 25.75
N LEU A 318 30.38 -7.80 25.88
CA LEU A 318 29.45 -8.39 26.85
C LEU A 318 29.88 -8.12 28.30
N GLU A 319 31.18 -8.23 28.61
CA GLU A 319 31.73 -7.90 29.93
C GLU A 319 31.47 -6.43 30.31
N LEU A 320 31.62 -5.50 29.35
CA LEU A 320 31.27 -4.09 29.55
C LEU A 320 29.77 -3.89 29.81
N SER A 321 28.90 -4.69 29.19
CA SER A 321 27.46 -4.62 29.43
C SER A 321 27.04 -5.13 30.82
N GLU A 322 27.76 -6.11 31.36
CA GLU A 322 27.49 -6.70 32.69
C GLU A 322 27.83 -5.73 33.82
N ALA A 323 28.80 -4.83 33.62
CA ALA A 323 29.11 -3.75 34.56
C ALA A 323 27.92 -2.79 34.79
N TYR A 324 26.98 -2.72 33.84
CA TYR A 324 25.78 -1.89 33.89
C TYR A 324 24.49 -2.74 33.98
N HIS A 325 24.53 -3.88 34.70
CA HIS A 325 23.47 -4.91 34.74
C HIS A 325 22.03 -4.39 34.85
N ASN A 326 21.81 -3.26 35.51
CA ASN A 326 20.47 -2.73 35.78
C ASN A 326 19.89 -1.88 34.64
N ASP A 327 20.71 -1.43 33.70
CA ASP A 327 20.26 -0.57 32.59
C ASP A 327 19.90 -1.42 31.38
N VAL A 328 18.63 -1.36 30.97
CA VAL A 328 18.12 -2.12 29.82
C VAL A 328 18.67 -1.54 28.51
N ASP A 329 18.86 -0.23 28.44
CA ASP A 329 19.24 0.46 27.22
C ASP A 329 20.74 0.31 26.95
N VAL A 330 21.57 0.39 27.99
CA VAL A 330 22.99 0.02 27.90
C VAL A 330 23.15 -1.44 27.45
N ARG A 331 22.39 -2.37 28.03
CA ARG A 331 22.44 -3.78 27.60
C ARG A 331 22.04 -3.97 26.14
N ARG A 332 21.04 -3.24 25.66
CA ARG A 332 20.62 -3.27 24.24
C ARG A 332 21.71 -2.73 23.33
N GLU A 333 22.33 -1.61 23.70
CA GLU A 333 23.46 -1.01 22.95
C GLU A 333 24.59 -2.03 22.76
N TYR A 334 25.07 -2.65 23.84
CA TYR A 334 26.18 -3.60 23.77
C TYR A 334 25.80 -4.90 23.04
N ILE A 335 24.55 -5.36 23.11
CA ILE A 335 24.08 -6.51 22.31
C ILE A 335 24.09 -6.19 20.82
N LEU A 336 23.69 -4.98 20.42
CA LEU A 336 23.76 -4.55 19.02
C LEU A 336 25.22 -4.37 18.55
N LYS A 337 26.09 -3.78 19.39
CA LYS A 337 27.54 -3.73 19.12
C LYS A 337 28.13 -5.14 18.94
N CYS A 338 27.70 -6.12 19.73
CA CYS A 338 28.10 -7.53 19.56
C CYS A 338 27.60 -8.13 18.24
N LEU A 339 26.37 -7.80 17.83
CA LEU A 339 25.80 -8.27 16.57
C LEU A 339 26.61 -7.74 15.37
N MET A 340 27.03 -6.49 15.39
CA MET A 340 27.87 -5.93 14.33
C MET A 340 29.22 -6.65 14.23
N VAL A 341 29.90 -6.85 15.36
CA VAL A 341 31.13 -7.65 15.38
C VAL A 341 30.85 -9.07 14.85
N TYR A 342 29.69 -9.65 15.21
CA TYR A 342 29.24 -10.94 14.71
C TYR A 342 29.01 -10.96 13.19
N LEU A 343 28.65 -9.84 12.56
CA LEU A 343 28.50 -9.71 11.12
C LEU A 343 29.80 -9.31 10.40
N ASN A 344 30.93 -9.23 11.11
CA ASN A 344 32.21 -8.69 10.63
C ASN A 344 32.18 -7.18 10.30
N GLU A 345 31.23 -6.47 10.88
CA GLU A 345 31.16 -5.01 10.79
C GLU A 345 31.81 -4.38 12.02
N ASP A 346 32.25 -3.14 11.88
CA ASP A 346 32.83 -2.40 12.98
C ASP A 346 31.75 -1.61 13.73
N PRO A 347 31.57 -1.80 15.05
CA PRO A 347 30.50 -1.14 15.78
C PRO A 347 30.49 0.38 15.69
N ILE A 348 31.67 0.99 15.49
CA ILE A 348 31.86 2.45 15.38
C ILE A 348 31.20 3.00 14.10
N SER A 349 31.02 2.16 13.08
CA SER A 349 30.38 2.58 11.82
C SER A 349 28.88 2.86 11.98
N LEU A 350 28.19 2.14 12.88
CA LEU A 350 26.77 2.34 13.16
C LEU A 350 26.55 3.15 14.43
N PHE A 351 27.31 2.91 15.52
CA PHE A 351 27.17 3.64 16.77
C PHE A 351 28.23 4.73 16.86
N LYS A 352 27.80 5.99 16.78
CA LYS A 352 28.66 7.16 16.90
C LYS A 352 28.35 7.89 18.21
N ASP A 353 29.31 7.89 19.11
CA ASP A 353 29.16 8.48 20.45
C ASP A 353 29.69 9.93 20.43
N TYR A 354 28.85 10.89 20.83
CA TYR A 354 29.20 12.32 20.93
C TYR A 354 28.90 12.85 22.32
N SER A 355 29.69 13.82 22.75
CA SER A 355 29.35 14.67 23.90
C SER A 355 28.27 15.67 23.50
N ILE A 356 27.40 16.11 24.42
CA ILE A 356 26.39 17.16 24.10
C ILE A 356 27.05 18.46 23.59
N SER A 357 28.29 18.74 23.98
CA SER A 357 29.05 19.89 23.47
C SER A 357 29.49 19.73 22.01
N GLU A 358 29.44 18.52 21.46
CA GLU A 358 29.94 18.14 20.12
C GLU A 358 28.80 18.01 19.10
N VAL A 359 27.62 18.57 19.37
CA VAL A 359 26.46 18.54 18.45
C VAL A 359 26.83 19.10 17.07
N SER A 360 27.63 20.17 17.01
CA SER A 360 28.11 20.75 15.74
C SER A 360 28.96 19.77 14.92
N GLU A 361 29.79 18.96 15.59
CA GLU A 361 30.62 17.95 14.93
C GLU A 361 29.76 16.80 14.42
N ALA A 362 28.80 16.35 15.22
CA ALA A 362 27.81 15.37 14.80
C ALA A 362 27.01 15.82 13.57
N GLU A 363 26.67 17.11 13.47
CA GLU A 363 25.97 17.65 12.29
C GLU A 363 26.80 17.61 11.01
N ASN A 364 28.11 17.80 11.11
CA ASN A 364 29.01 17.69 9.95
C ASN A 364 29.11 16.25 9.44
N ASP A 365 28.97 15.27 10.32
CA ASP A 365 29.06 13.84 9.98
C ASP A 365 27.76 13.28 9.40
N VAL A 366 26.63 13.97 9.58
CA VAL A 366 25.31 13.52 9.12
C VAL A 366 25.28 13.31 7.60
N PRO A 367 25.63 14.27 6.73
CA PRO A 367 25.52 14.12 5.27
C PRO A 367 26.29 12.95 4.68
N GLU A 368 27.42 12.57 5.30
CA GLU A 368 28.27 11.47 4.85
C GLU A 368 27.83 10.11 5.41
N THR A 369 26.90 10.09 6.36
CA THR A 369 26.45 8.87 7.01
C THR A 369 25.32 8.19 6.24
N VAL A 370 25.59 6.98 5.72
CA VAL A 370 24.57 6.14 5.07
C VAL A 370 23.60 5.52 6.07
N MET A 371 24.11 5.02 7.20
CA MET A 371 23.29 4.53 8.31
C MET A 371 24.07 4.70 9.61
N GLY A 372 23.49 5.37 10.60
CA GLY A 372 24.15 5.63 11.88
C GLY A 372 23.16 5.96 13.00
N ILE A 373 23.53 5.59 14.22
CA ILE A 373 22.88 5.88 15.48
C ILE A 373 23.86 6.77 16.25
N PHE A 374 23.55 8.06 16.29
CA PHE A 374 24.32 9.07 16.99
C PHE A 374 23.78 9.16 18.41
N ILE A 375 24.64 8.92 19.40
CA ILE A 375 24.25 8.91 20.81
C ILE A 375 24.93 10.09 21.50
N PHE A 376 24.14 10.98 22.07
CA PHE A 376 24.63 12.15 22.79
C PHE A 376 24.59 11.89 24.30
N ARG A 377 25.75 12.04 24.96
CA ARG A 377 25.87 11.90 26.42
C ARG A 377 26.50 13.13 27.03
N ARG A 378 26.06 13.51 28.23
CA ARG A 378 26.71 14.57 29.02
C ARG A 378 28.11 14.21 29.52
N SER A 379 28.41 12.91 29.61
CA SER A 379 29.72 12.38 29.99
C SER A 379 29.91 10.98 29.40
N GLN A 380 31.17 10.51 29.30
CA GLN A 380 31.55 9.23 28.67
C GLN A 380 30.85 7.97 29.24
N HIS A 381 30.19 8.10 30.40
CA HIS A 381 29.39 7.04 31.03
C HIS A 381 28.07 7.57 31.63
N GLY A 382 27.60 8.72 31.14
CA GLY A 382 26.38 9.38 31.60
C GLY A 382 25.10 8.80 30.96
N LEU A 383 23.96 9.29 31.44
CA LEU A 383 22.67 9.04 30.80
C LEU A 383 22.70 9.54 29.36
N VAL A 384 22.01 8.82 28.47
CA VAL A 384 21.80 9.27 27.10
C VAL A 384 20.80 10.43 27.13
N ASP A 385 21.22 11.57 26.61
CA ASP A 385 20.41 12.79 26.58
C ASP A 385 19.60 12.87 25.27
N ASP A 386 20.21 12.49 24.15
CA ASP A 386 19.55 12.47 22.83
C ASP A 386 20.11 11.37 21.91
N ILE A 387 19.31 10.94 20.93
CA ILE A 387 19.67 9.92 19.94
C ILE A 387 19.19 10.36 18.56
N TRP A 388 20.10 10.43 17.58
CA TRP A 388 19.72 10.63 16.18
C TRP A 388 19.92 9.35 15.39
N ILE A 389 18.89 8.97 14.62
CA ILE A 389 19.01 7.92 13.62
C ILE A 389 19.22 8.63 12.29
N VAL A 390 20.33 8.34 11.61
CA VAL A 390 20.68 8.92 10.32
C VAL A 390 20.62 7.84 9.27
N ILE A 391 19.88 8.08 8.19
CA ILE A 391 19.79 7.20 7.02
C ILE A 391 19.97 8.06 5.78
N GLU A 392 20.94 7.70 4.94
CA GLU A 392 21.27 8.37 3.68
C GLU A 392 21.45 9.90 3.84
N GLY A 393 22.18 10.30 4.88
CA GLY A 393 22.44 11.72 5.15
C GLY A 393 21.28 12.48 5.78
N VAL A 394 20.18 11.80 6.14
CA VAL A 394 18.97 12.42 6.68
C VAL A 394 18.69 11.94 8.10
N LYS A 395 18.51 12.88 9.03
CA LYS A 395 18.05 12.59 10.39
C LYS A 395 16.59 12.09 10.34
N ARG A 396 16.34 10.88 10.83
CA ARG A 396 15.03 10.21 10.90
C ARG A 396 14.69 9.93 12.37
N GLY A 397 14.16 10.94 13.06
CA GLY A 397 13.71 10.83 14.45
C GLY A 397 12.97 12.10 14.85
N GLN A 398 11.80 11.94 15.47
CA GLN A 398 11.01 13.07 16.00
C GLN A 398 11.77 13.75 17.13
N ASN A 399 11.68 15.09 17.19
CA ASN A 399 12.15 15.92 18.31
C ASN A 399 11.75 15.30 19.66
N PHE A 400 12.72 14.75 20.38
CA PHE A 400 12.56 14.47 21.80
C PHE A 400 13.08 15.69 22.55
N MET A 401 12.15 16.36 23.24
CA MET A 401 12.29 17.58 24.05
C MET A 401 12.05 18.89 23.30
N GLY A 402 10.82 19.38 23.46
CA GLY A 402 10.48 20.78 23.24
C GLY A 402 11.23 21.66 24.23
N THR A 403 11.53 22.86 23.75
CA THR A 403 11.98 23.98 24.56
C THR A 403 10.92 24.32 25.63
N ASP A 404 11.25 24.10 26.90
CA ASP A 404 10.50 24.66 28.03
C ASP A 404 10.66 26.18 28.02
N GLN A 405 9.57 26.89 27.72
CA GLN A 405 9.29 28.21 28.29
C GLN A 405 7.90 28.18 28.90
N ASP A 406 7.83 28.73 30.12
CA ASP A 406 6.67 29.05 30.95
C ASP A 406 6.00 27.93 31.80
N GLY A 407 6.47 27.84 33.04
CA GLY A 407 5.62 28.19 34.19
C GLY A 407 4.61 27.17 34.72
N GLY A 408 5.04 26.40 35.73
CA GLY A 408 4.18 26.10 36.90
C GLY A 408 3.70 24.66 37.10
N GLY A 409 4.38 23.96 38.01
CA GLY A 409 3.74 23.04 38.96
C GLY A 409 3.72 21.54 38.65
N GLY A 410 4.36 20.76 39.54
CA GLY A 410 3.92 19.40 39.84
C GLY A 410 4.84 18.27 39.36
N CYS A 411 5.74 17.84 40.24
CA CYS A 411 6.52 16.61 40.11
C CYS A 411 5.63 15.36 40.06
N ALA A 412 5.75 14.53 39.01
CA ALA A 412 5.46 13.09 39.07
C ALA A 412 6.04 12.30 37.87
N ARG A 413 7.14 11.60 38.15
CA ARG A 413 7.56 10.29 37.62
C ARG A 413 7.90 10.13 36.13
N SER A 414 9.21 9.94 35.95
CA SER A 414 9.90 9.24 34.88
C SER A 414 9.19 7.98 34.38
N GLY A 415 9.29 7.75 33.07
CA GLY A 415 8.96 6.47 32.44
C GLY A 415 7.95 6.60 31.31
N ARG A 416 8.44 6.94 30.11
CA ARG A 416 7.88 6.54 28.79
C ARG A 416 8.62 7.30 27.69
N CYS A 417 9.64 6.69 27.08
CA CYS A 417 10.11 7.13 25.75
C CYS A 417 10.71 5.97 24.90
N CYS A 418 11.11 4.83 25.46
CA CYS A 418 11.74 3.76 24.66
C CYS A 418 10.76 2.76 23.98
N ALA A 419 9.50 3.14 23.72
CA ALA A 419 8.50 2.24 23.13
C ALA A 419 8.55 2.15 21.58
N HIS A 420 9.55 2.73 20.90
CA HIS A 420 9.63 2.69 19.44
C HIS A 420 10.90 2.07 18.84
N PHE A 421 11.88 1.68 19.67
CA PHE A 421 13.10 1.02 19.16
C PHE A 421 12.85 -0.39 18.61
N THR A 422 11.67 -0.98 18.87
CA THR A 422 11.32 -2.36 18.48
C THR A 422 10.59 -2.49 17.14
N LYS A 423 10.44 -1.41 16.37
CA LYS A 423 9.80 -1.46 15.05
C LYS A 423 10.74 -1.27 13.86
N VAL A 424 12.03 -1.02 14.10
CA VAL A 424 12.99 -0.67 13.02
C VAL A 424 14.23 -1.60 12.98
N VAL A 425 14.32 -2.62 13.84
CA VAL A 425 15.36 -3.67 13.73
C VAL A 425 14.72 -5.04 13.68
#